data_AF-K2SS36-F1
#
_entry.id   AF-K2SS36-F1
#
_cell.length_a   1.000
_cell.length_b   1.000
_cell.length_c   1.000
_cell.angle_alpha   90.00
_cell.angle_beta   90.00
_cell.angle_gamma   90.00
#
_symmetry.space_group_name_H-M   'P 1'
#
loop_
_entity.id
_entity.type
_entity.pdbx_description
1 polymer ?
#
loop_
_entity_poly.entity_id
_entity_poly.type
_entity_poly.pdbx_seq_one_letter_code
_entity_poly.pdbx_strand_id
1 'polypeptide(L)'
;MSQLSAELLLRQKVVGLGQEKDKAWVDVEAQATGRTKRMEAHYIIVCDGANSTVNCLLSGDMNFPGKTWDEHIVAKNMRAKAYYDFYMSGYSNANLQIQPENRHMASRITGEIVDVGELYDCLVGRYEHNADDSIFVLFDDVRRKKYQEFVDPVSAATLNRIFSVEPEKALDQDEFFQLCKRAEIDSEFAQQFAKVCGLTSL
;
A
#
# COMPACT_ATOMS: atom_id res chain seq x y z
N MET A 1 -33.97 10.97 -5.11
CA MET A 1 -32.80 11.87 -5.28
C MET A 1 -31.86 11.60 -4.13
N SER A 2 -30.75 10.89 -4.35
CA SER A 2 -29.74 10.68 -3.30
C SER A 2 -29.02 12.00 -3.06
N GLN A 3 -29.14 12.55 -1.87
CA GLN A 3 -28.35 13.71 -1.46
C GLN A 3 -26.87 13.29 -1.46
N LEU A 4 -26.02 14.01 -2.19
CA LEU A 4 -24.57 13.85 -2.08
C LEU A 4 -24.18 14.13 -0.63
N SER A 5 -23.69 13.12 0.08
CA SER A 5 -23.33 13.17 1.51
C SER A 5 -21.87 13.50 1.76
N ALA A 6 -21.12 13.91 0.73
CA ALA A 6 -19.69 14.15 0.79
C ALA A 6 -19.35 15.60 0.41
N GLU A 7 -18.44 16.19 1.19
CA GLU A 7 -17.88 17.53 0.95
C GLU A 7 -16.37 17.41 0.72
N LEU A 8 -15.85 18.08 -0.31
CA LEU A 8 -14.42 18.13 -0.61
C LEU A 8 -13.86 19.51 -0.32
N LEU A 9 -13.04 19.61 0.73
CA LEU A 9 -12.35 20.83 1.12
C LEU A 9 -10.89 20.80 0.67
N LEU A 10 -10.59 21.47 -0.45
CA LEU A 10 -9.22 21.57 -0.96
C LEU A 10 -8.39 22.60 -0.19
N ARG A 11 -7.05 22.46 -0.25
CA ARG A 11 -6.07 23.40 0.34
C ARG A 11 -6.25 23.59 1.85
N GLN A 12 -6.66 22.52 2.51
CA GLN A 12 -6.83 22.41 3.94
C GLN A 12 -5.71 21.53 4.49
N LYS A 13 -4.90 22.05 5.43
CA LYS A 13 -3.82 21.30 6.07
C LYS A 13 -4.18 21.03 7.53
N VAL A 14 -4.11 19.78 7.96
CA VAL A 14 -4.23 19.44 9.39
C VAL A 14 -2.98 19.91 10.12
N VAL A 15 -3.16 20.62 11.23
CA VAL A 15 -2.08 21.20 12.05
C VAL A 15 -2.17 20.84 13.52
N GLY A 16 -3.32 20.31 13.96
CA GLY A 16 -3.54 19.81 15.32
C GLY A 16 -4.62 18.75 15.33
N LEU A 17 -4.62 17.91 16.36
CA LEU A 17 -5.61 16.84 16.51
C LEU A 17 -5.77 16.43 17.97
N GLY A 18 -6.90 15.79 18.26
CA GLY A 18 -7.15 15.16 19.54
C GLY A 18 -8.48 14.41 19.54
N GLN A 19 -8.83 13.86 20.70
CA GLN A 19 -10.07 13.11 20.86
C GLN A 19 -10.67 13.35 22.25
N GLU A 20 -11.98 13.17 22.32
CA GLU A 20 -12.80 13.12 23.52
C GLU A 20 -13.44 11.72 23.62
N LYS A 21 -14.41 11.54 24.54
CA LYS A 21 -15.01 10.23 24.78
C LYS A 21 -15.85 9.72 23.60
N ASP A 22 -16.48 10.61 22.85
CA ASP A 22 -17.48 10.30 21.82
C ASP A 22 -17.17 10.91 20.44
N LYS A 23 -16.06 11.65 20.32
CA LYS A 23 -15.66 12.32 19.08
C LYS A 23 -14.15 12.52 19.00
N ALA A 24 -13.66 12.66 17.78
CA ALA A 24 -12.32 13.13 17.46
C ALA A 24 -12.39 14.50 16.78
N TRP A 25 -11.30 15.26 16.84
CA TRP A 25 -11.21 16.57 16.20
C TRP A 25 -9.85 16.79 15.55
N VAL A 26 -9.84 17.64 14.53
CA VAL A 26 -8.65 18.16 13.85
C VAL A 26 -8.74 19.67 13.74
N ASP A 27 -7.62 20.34 13.98
CA ASP A 27 -7.44 21.75 13.63
C ASP A 27 -6.88 21.82 12.22
N VAL A 28 -7.58 22.57 11.36
CA VAL A 28 -7.34 22.65 9.94
C VAL A 28 -7.01 24.09 9.56
N GLU A 29 -5.85 24.29 8.95
CA GLU A 29 -5.40 25.57 8.44
C GLU A 29 -5.71 25.71 6.95
N ALA A 30 -6.45 26.76 6.60
CA ALA A 30 -6.74 27.09 5.21
C ALA A 30 -5.53 27.80 4.58
N GLN A 31 -4.82 27.12 3.68
CA GLN A 31 -3.55 27.62 3.10
C GLN A 31 -3.68 28.98 2.39
N ALA A 32 -4.87 29.34 1.90
CA ALA A 32 -5.10 30.62 1.24
C ALA A 32 -5.13 31.82 2.21
N THR A 33 -5.45 31.59 3.48
CA THR A 33 -5.68 32.67 4.47
C THR A 33 -4.86 32.54 5.75
N GLY A 34 -4.27 31.37 6.01
CA GLY A 34 -3.61 31.03 7.28
C GLY A 34 -4.57 30.94 8.46
N ARG A 35 -5.89 30.99 8.23
CA ARG A 35 -6.89 30.85 9.30
C ARG A 35 -7.05 29.39 9.66
N THR A 36 -7.03 29.12 10.96
CA THR A 36 -7.27 27.79 11.53
C THR A 36 -8.72 27.66 11.97
N LYS A 37 -9.33 26.50 11.68
CA LYS A 37 -10.67 26.11 12.14
C LYS A 37 -10.63 24.69 12.68
N ARG A 38 -11.33 24.44 13.78
CA ARG A 38 -11.56 23.08 14.29
C ARG A 38 -12.69 22.39 13.53
N MET A 39 -12.48 21.12 13.18
CA MET A 39 -13.48 20.21 12.64
C MET A 39 -13.58 18.99 13.55
N GLU A 40 -14.80 18.50 13.76
CA GLU A 40 -15.09 17.40 14.68
C GLU A 40 -15.91 16.33 13.98
N ALA A 41 -15.66 15.06 14.33
CA ALA A 41 -16.38 13.92 13.78
C ALA A 41 -16.35 12.74 14.77
N HIS A 42 -17.28 11.80 14.62
CA HIS A 42 -17.23 10.53 15.39
C HIS A 42 -15.95 9.74 15.07
N TYR A 43 -15.53 9.75 13.81
CA TYR A 43 -14.32 9.09 13.33
C TYR A 43 -13.55 10.02 12.41
N ILE A 44 -12.22 9.95 12.49
CA ILE A 44 -11.30 10.62 11.57
C ILE A 44 -10.45 9.53 10.91
N ILE A 45 -10.55 9.44 9.59
CA ILE A 45 -9.78 8.49 8.79
C ILE A 45 -8.61 9.25 8.17
N VAL A 46 -7.40 8.74 8.40
CA VAL A 46 -6.15 9.42 8.04
C VAL A 46 -5.53 8.72 6.84
N CYS A 47 -5.49 9.41 5.70
CA CYS A 47 -4.91 8.92 4.45
C CYS A 47 -3.94 9.95 3.83
N ASP A 48 -3.15 10.64 4.64
CA ASP A 48 -2.26 11.75 4.22
C ASP A 48 -0.85 11.32 3.78
N GLY A 49 -0.63 10.01 3.62
CA GLY A 49 0.54 9.44 2.92
C GLY A 49 1.81 9.36 3.77
N ALA A 50 2.95 9.07 3.12
CA ALA A 50 4.22 8.77 3.81
C ALA A 50 4.79 9.93 4.64
N ASN A 51 4.49 11.18 4.26
CA ASN A 51 4.88 12.38 5.01
C ASN A 51 3.75 12.86 5.94
N SER A 52 3.00 11.91 6.50
CA SER A 52 1.79 12.15 7.28
C SER A 52 2.04 13.16 8.40
N THR A 53 1.27 14.25 8.41
CA THR A 53 1.30 15.22 9.52
C THR A 53 0.60 14.62 10.74
N VAL A 54 -0.47 13.86 10.52
CA VAL A 54 -1.23 13.25 11.62
C VAL A 54 -0.40 12.19 12.35
N ASN A 55 0.30 11.31 11.63
CA ASN A 55 1.16 10.32 12.26
C ASN A 55 2.30 10.98 13.05
N CYS A 56 2.90 12.06 12.52
CA CYS A 56 3.90 12.82 13.27
C CYS A 56 3.32 13.40 14.58
N LEU A 57 2.11 13.96 14.54
CA LEU A 57 1.45 14.53 15.73
C LEU A 57 1.06 13.47 16.77
N LEU A 58 0.69 12.27 16.34
CA LEU A 58 0.31 11.16 17.23
C LEU A 58 1.53 10.42 17.80
N SER A 59 2.53 10.15 16.96
CA SER A 59 3.61 9.21 17.24
C SER A 59 4.94 9.89 17.57
N GLY A 60 5.05 11.22 17.39
CA GLY A 60 6.25 12.00 17.69
C GLY A 60 7.50 11.48 16.96
N ASP A 61 8.58 11.28 17.71
CA ASP A 61 9.88 10.78 17.21
C ASP A 61 9.82 9.30 16.76
N MET A 62 8.78 8.56 17.14
CA MET A 62 8.52 7.20 16.66
C MET A 62 7.67 7.19 15.39
N ASN A 63 7.58 8.32 14.67
CA ASN A 63 6.89 8.34 13.39
C ASN A 63 7.63 7.42 12.40
N PHE A 64 6.97 6.33 12.04
CA PHE A 64 7.34 5.52 10.88
C PHE A 64 8.74 4.86 10.95
N PRO A 65 8.96 3.91 11.88
CA PRO A 65 10.22 3.18 11.96
C PRO A 65 10.46 2.35 10.69
N GLY A 66 11.68 2.38 10.17
CA GLY A 66 12.03 1.63 8.97
C GLY A 66 13.43 1.93 8.44
N LYS A 67 13.66 1.54 7.19
CA LYS A 67 14.90 1.78 6.45
C LYS A 67 14.61 2.69 5.26
N THR A 68 15.47 3.69 5.07
CA THR A 68 15.59 4.41 3.79
C THR A 68 16.68 3.72 2.96
N TRP A 69 16.39 3.44 1.69
CA TRP A 69 17.36 2.86 0.76
C TRP A 69 18.36 3.92 0.28
N ASP A 70 19.63 3.54 0.11
CA ASP A 70 20.65 4.44 -0.44
C ASP A 70 20.45 4.64 -1.96
N GLU A 71 19.84 3.67 -2.61
CA GLU A 71 19.54 3.68 -4.04
C GLU A 71 18.34 4.58 -4.37
N HIS A 72 18.50 5.38 -5.42
CA HIS A 72 17.41 6.21 -5.93
C HIS A 72 16.58 5.48 -6.98
N ILE A 73 15.26 5.46 -6.80
CA ILE A 73 14.32 4.92 -7.80
C ILE A 73 13.79 6.07 -8.65
N VAL A 74 13.84 5.91 -9.98
CA VAL A 74 13.23 6.86 -10.92
C VAL A 74 11.88 6.31 -11.38
N ALA A 75 10.79 6.88 -10.86
CA ALA A 75 9.44 6.51 -11.27
C ALA A 75 9.04 7.22 -12.58
N LYS A 76 8.61 6.45 -13.59
CA LYS A 76 8.10 6.97 -14.86
C LYS A 76 6.74 6.33 -15.17
N ASN A 77 5.75 7.17 -15.45
CA ASN A 77 4.46 6.70 -15.94
C ASN A 77 4.57 6.38 -17.42
N MET A 78 4.32 5.12 -17.78
CA MET A 78 4.29 4.68 -19.18
C MET A 78 2.85 4.37 -19.56
N ARG A 79 2.39 4.98 -20.66
CA ARG A 79 1.08 4.66 -21.24
C ARG A 79 1.28 3.64 -22.36
N ALA A 80 0.97 2.37 -22.10
CA ALA A 80 0.82 1.39 -23.17
C ALA A 80 -0.43 1.73 -23.99
N LYS A 81 -0.29 1.95 -25.30
CA LYS A 81 -1.45 2.04 -26.21
C LYS A 81 -2.06 0.63 -26.30
N ALA A 82 -3.39 0.56 -26.17
CA ALA A 82 -4.24 -0.64 -26.08
C ALA A 82 -4.23 -1.61 -27.29
N TYR A 83 -3.14 -1.69 -28.05
CA TYR A 83 -2.95 -2.74 -29.08
C TYR A 83 -2.07 -3.89 -28.61
N TYR A 84 -1.35 -3.71 -27.51
CA TYR A 84 -0.68 -4.78 -26.79
C TYR A 84 -1.22 -4.77 -25.37
N ASP A 85 -2.00 -5.79 -25.04
CA ASP A 85 -2.34 -6.08 -23.66
C ASP A 85 -1.04 -6.11 -22.85
N PHE A 86 -1.03 -5.53 -21.65
CA PHE A 86 0.09 -5.60 -20.71
C PHE A 86 0.55 -7.07 -20.56
N TYR A 87 -0.42 -7.98 -20.52
CA TYR A 87 -0.24 -9.43 -20.53
C TYR A 87 0.39 -9.99 -21.81
N MET A 88 0.07 -9.46 -22.99
CA MET A 88 0.67 -9.87 -24.26
C MET A 88 2.10 -9.37 -24.45
N SER A 89 2.53 -8.40 -23.65
CA SER A 89 3.92 -7.93 -23.61
C SER A 89 4.76 -8.64 -22.54
N GLY A 90 4.23 -9.72 -21.95
CA GLY A 90 4.89 -10.48 -20.89
C GLY A 90 4.88 -9.81 -19.52
N TYR A 91 4.04 -8.79 -19.30
CA TYR A 91 3.87 -8.12 -18.01
C TYR A 91 2.58 -8.57 -17.30
N SER A 92 2.71 -9.05 -16.07
CA SER A 92 1.64 -9.35 -15.10
C SER A 92 1.30 -8.13 -14.23
N ASN A 93 0.42 -8.21 -13.22
CA ASN A 93 0.05 -7.04 -12.40
C ASN A 93 1.23 -6.37 -11.67
N ALA A 94 2.28 -7.11 -11.31
CA ALA A 94 3.54 -6.57 -10.79
C ALA A 94 4.70 -7.41 -11.33
N ASN A 95 5.69 -6.76 -11.93
CA ASN A 95 6.80 -7.42 -12.61
C ASN A 95 8.12 -6.93 -12.08
N LEU A 96 8.97 -7.90 -11.77
CA LEU A 96 10.39 -7.71 -11.52
C LEU A 96 11.15 -8.01 -12.82
N GLN A 97 11.79 -7.00 -13.42
CA GLN A 97 12.70 -7.22 -14.53
C GLN A 97 14.12 -6.81 -14.16
N ILE A 98 15.01 -7.80 -14.17
CA ILE A 98 16.44 -7.63 -13.93
C ILE A 98 17.14 -7.90 -15.27
N GLN A 99 17.50 -6.83 -15.99
CA GLN A 99 18.27 -6.93 -17.25
C GLN A 99 19.68 -6.36 -17.08
N PRO A 100 20.65 -6.80 -17.92
CA PRO A 100 22.05 -6.32 -17.89
C PRO A 100 22.20 -4.79 -17.93
N GLU A 101 21.37 -4.12 -18.73
CA GLU A 101 21.52 -2.68 -19.01
C GLU A 101 20.54 -1.80 -18.24
N ASN A 102 19.31 -2.29 -18.00
CA ASN A 102 18.25 -1.55 -17.31
C ASN A 102 17.48 -2.47 -16.35
N ARG A 103 17.54 -2.19 -15.06
CA ARG A 103 16.75 -2.87 -14.03
C ARG A 103 15.50 -2.06 -13.76
N HIS A 104 14.32 -2.67 -13.84
CA HIS A 104 13.07 -1.98 -13.62
C HIS A 104 12.02 -2.87 -12.98
N MET A 105 11.17 -2.24 -12.19
CA MET A 105 9.93 -2.81 -11.71
C MET A 105 8.78 -2.15 -12.48
N ALA A 106 7.86 -2.96 -12.98
CA ALA A 106 6.66 -2.46 -13.66
C ALA A 106 5.43 -3.04 -12.97
N SER A 107 4.65 -2.17 -12.34
CA SER A 107 3.39 -2.52 -11.70
C SER A 107 2.23 -1.83 -12.41
N ARG A 108 1.14 -2.56 -12.59
CA ARG A 108 -0.12 -1.98 -13.02
C ARG A 108 -0.70 -1.22 -11.84
N ILE A 109 -1.17 -0.01 -12.09
CA ILE A 109 -1.99 0.70 -11.11
C ILE A 109 -3.34 -0.03 -11.06
N THR A 110 -3.49 -0.98 -10.14
CA THR A 110 -4.74 -1.72 -9.90
C THR A 110 -5.66 -0.92 -8.98
N GLY A 111 -6.98 -1.09 -9.14
CA GLY A 111 -8.02 -0.38 -8.38
C GLY A 111 -8.42 -1.03 -7.06
N GLU A 112 -7.84 -2.17 -6.69
CA GLU A 112 -8.13 -2.84 -5.43
C GLU A 112 -7.22 -2.29 -4.33
N ILE A 113 -7.77 -1.44 -3.49
CA ILE A 113 -7.14 -0.96 -2.26
C ILE A 113 -7.77 -1.74 -1.11
N VAL A 114 -7.17 -2.88 -0.78
CA VAL A 114 -7.71 -3.84 0.19
C VAL A 114 -8.03 -3.16 1.53
N ASP A 115 -7.14 -2.30 2.02
CA ASP A 115 -7.29 -1.56 3.27
C ASP A 115 -8.52 -0.65 3.29
N VAL A 116 -8.92 -0.08 2.14
CA VAL A 116 -10.11 0.77 2.03
C VAL A 116 -11.38 -0.07 2.12
N GLY A 117 -11.41 -1.20 1.43
CA GLY A 117 -12.55 -2.13 1.48
C GLY A 117 -12.74 -2.70 2.89
N GLU A 118 -11.67 -3.20 3.50
CA GLU A 118 -11.71 -3.77 4.84
C GLU A 118 -12.12 -2.73 5.90
N LEU A 119 -11.62 -1.49 5.83
CA LEU A 119 -12.04 -0.42 6.74
C LEU A 119 -13.50 -0.01 6.52
N TYR A 120 -13.96 0.02 5.26
CA TYR A 120 -15.35 0.27 4.94
C TYR A 120 -16.28 -0.77 5.59
N ASP A 121 -15.94 -2.06 5.48
CA ASP A 121 -16.72 -3.13 6.11
C ASP A 121 -16.77 -2.98 7.63
N CYS A 122 -15.67 -2.57 8.26
CA CYS A 122 -15.62 -2.26 9.69
C CYS A 122 -16.57 -1.10 10.06
N LEU A 123 -16.57 -0.02 9.28
CA LEU A 123 -17.43 1.15 9.50
C LEU A 123 -18.91 0.79 9.30
N VAL A 124 -19.24 0.00 8.28
CA VAL A 124 -20.61 -0.50 8.04
C VAL A 124 -21.05 -1.39 9.19
N GLY A 125 -20.23 -2.37 9.60
CA GLY A 125 -20.54 -3.25 10.72
C GLY A 125 -20.81 -2.47 12.01
N ARG A 126 -20.08 -1.39 12.25
CA ARG A 126 -20.30 -0.50 13.40
C ARG A 126 -21.56 0.35 13.27
N TYR A 127 -21.84 0.88 12.09
CA TYR A 127 -23.03 1.68 11.78
C TYR A 127 -24.32 0.86 11.91
N GLU A 128 -24.29 -0.39 11.45
CA GLU A 128 -25.42 -1.34 11.54
C GLU A 128 -25.55 -2.00 12.92
N HIS A 129 -24.69 -1.63 13.88
CA HIS A 129 -24.64 -2.20 15.23
C HIS A 129 -24.33 -3.72 15.27
N ASN A 130 -23.69 -4.24 14.23
CA ASN A 130 -23.23 -5.64 14.15
C ASN A 130 -21.87 -5.87 14.81
N ALA A 131 -21.10 -4.81 15.08
CA ALA A 131 -19.83 -4.85 15.79
C ALA A 131 -19.67 -3.63 16.70
N ASP A 132 -18.86 -3.76 17.76
CA ASP A 132 -18.41 -2.64 18.58
C ASP A 132 -17.06 -2.08 18.10
N ASP A 133 -16.52 -1.07 18.80
CA ASP A 133 -15.28 -0.38 18.38
C ASP A 133 -14.03 -1.30 18.36
N SER A 134 -14.09 -2.50 18.95
CA SER A 134 -13.00 -3.49 18.87
C SER A 134 -12.73 -3.95 17.43
N ILE A 135 -13.68 -3.77 16.51
CA ILE A 135 -13.49 -4.11 15.09
C ILE A 135 -12.35 -3.29 14.46
N PHE A 136 -12.15 -2.05 14.89
CA PHE A 136 -11.06 -1.21 14.39
C PHE A 136 -9.70 -1.65 14.93
N VAL A 137 -9.66 -2.19 16.15
CA VAL A 137 -8.44 -2.80 16.73
C VAL A 137 -8.08 -4.06 15.95
N LEU A 138 -9.06 -4.92 15.68
CA LEU A 138 -8.86 -6.12 14.87
C LEU A 138 -8.37 -5.78 13.46
N PHE A 139 -8.95 -4.75 12.84
CA PHE A 139 -8.49 -4.23 11.55
C PHE A 139 -7.02 -3.83 11.59
N ASP A 140 -6.62 -2.98 12.55
CA ASP A 140 -5.22 -2.53 12.69
C ASP A 140 -4.27 -3.72 12.90
N ASP A 141 -4.59 -4.64 13.80
CA ASP A 141 -3.78 -5.82 14.09
C ASP A 141 -3.57 -6.69 12.83
N VAL A 142 -4.65 -6.97 12.09
CA VAL A 142 -4.59 -7.80 10.88
C VAL A 142 -3.78 -7.11 9.79
N ARG A 143 -4.03 -5.81 9.52
CA ARG A 143 -3.30 -5.06 8.49
C ARG A 143 -1.83 -4.95 8.82
N ARG A 144 -1.47 -4.62 10.06
CA ARG A 144 -0.08 -4.51 10.51
C ARG A 144 0.63 -5.85 10.41
N LYS A 145 -0.02 -6.93 10.85
CA LYS A 145 0.53 -8.29 10.73
C LYS A 145 0.77 -8.67 9.28
N LYS A 146 -0.19 -8.41 8.37
CA LYS A 146 -0.01 -8.67 6.93
C LYS A 146 1.12 -7.84 6.33
N TYR A 147 1.25 -6.58 6.73
CA TYR A 147 2.36 -5.74 6.29
C TYR A 147 3.70 -6.33 6.74
N GLN A 148 3.86 -6.60 8.04
CA GLN A 148 5.11 -7.07 8.63
C GLN A 148 5.52 -8.48 8.21
N GLU A 149 4.57 -9.41 8.12
CA GLU A 149 4.87 -10.82 7.81
C GLU A 149 4.98 -11.09 6.31
N PHE A 150 4.42 -10.24 5.46
CA PHE A 150 4.34 -10.50 4.03
C PHE A 150 4.77 -9.32 3.17
N VAL A 151 4.08 -8.17 3.24
CA VAL A 151 4.31 -7.06 2.31
C VAL A 151 5.73 -6.52 2.42
N ASP A 152 6.19 -6.21 3.63
CA ASP A 152 7.52 -5.67 3.90
C ASP A 152 8.65 -6.64 3.49
N PRO A 153 8.71 -7.89 3.99
CA PRO A 153 9.79 -8.81 3.64
C PRO A 153 9.83 -9.14 2.14
N VAL A 154 8.67 -9.34 1.49
CA VAL A 154 8.62 -9.64 0.06
C VAL A 154 9.05 -8.43 -0.77
N SER A 155 8.59 -7.23 -0.42
CA SER A 155 8.96 -6.00 -1.14
C SER A 155 10.42 -5.64 -0.94
N ALA A 156 10.93 -5.74 0.29
CA ALA A 156 12.34 -5.48 0.61
C ALA A 156 13.25 -6.49 -0.08
N ALA A 157 12.91 -7.78 -0.08
CA ALA A 157 13.65 -8.80 -0.83
C ALA A 157 13.64 -8.49 -2.33
N THR A 158 12.51 -8.04 -2.88
CA THR A 158 12.41 -7.63 -4.29
C THR A 158 13.32 -6.45 -4.60
N LEU A 159 13.33 -5.41 -3.76
CA LEU A 159 14.22 -4.25 -3.94
C LEU A 159 15.70 -4.65 -3.82
N ASN A 160 16.06 -5.46 -2.83
CA ASN A 160 17.42 -6.00 -2.70
C ASN A 160 17.86 -6.73 -3.98
N ARG A 161 16.97 -7.54 -4.59
CA ARG A 161 17.26 -8.21 -5.86
C ARG A 161 17.56 -7.22 -6.98
N ILE A 162 16.74 -6.17 -7.11
CA ILE A 162 16.94 -5.12 -8.11
C ILE A 162 18.28 -4.40 -7.91
N PHE A 163 18.70 -4.18 -6.67
CA PHE A 163 19.89 -3.38 -6.40
C PHE A 163 21.19 -4.18 -6.43
N SER A 164 21.16 -5.44 -5.98
CA SER A 164 22.38 -6.18 -5.68
C SER A 164 22.68 -7.37 -6.61
N VAL A 165 21.69 -7.89 -7.34
CA VAL A 165 21.89 -9.10 -8.15
C VAL A 165 22.41 -8.76 -9.55
N GLU A 166 23.54 -9.38 -9.92
CA GLU A 166 24.07 -9.33 -11.29
C GLU A 166 23.14 -10.13 -12.22
N PRO A 167 22.60 -9.53 -13.30
CA PRO A 167 21.59 -10.17 -14.13
C PRO A 167 22.01 -11.54 -14.71
N GLU A 168 23.28 -11.66 -15.11
CA GLU A 168 23.84 -12.89 -15.67
C GLU A 168 23.95 -14.03 -14.64
N LYS A 169 24.04 -13.70 -13.34
CA LYS A 169 24.18 -14.66 -12.24
C LYS A 169 22.90 -14.83 -11.43
N ALA A 170 21.83 -14.14 -11.82
CA ALA A 170 20.59 -14.08 -11.06
C ALA A 170 19.98 -15.47 -10.81
N LEU A 171 20.00 -16.34 -11.83
CA LEU A 171 19.51 -17.71 -11.70
C LEU A 171 20.40 -18.57 -10.79
N ASP A 172 21.72 -18.34 -10.79
CA ASP A 172 22.65 -19.14 -10.00
C ASP A 172 22.71 -18.69 -8.53
N GLN A 173 22.46 -17.41 -8.26
CA GLN A 173 22.67 -16.78 -6.96
C GLN A 173 21.38 -16.52 -6.17
N ASP A 174 20.21 -16.49 -6.82
CA ASP A 174 18.95 -16.16 -6.14
C ASP A 174 17.97 -17.33 -6.16
N GLU A 175 17.63 -17.79 -4.96
CA GLU A 175 16.69 -18.89 -4.74
C GLU A 175 15.32 -18.62 -5.38
N PHE A 176 14.84 -17.37 -5.41
CA PHE A 176 13.56 -17.06 -6.03
C PHE A 176 13.56 -17.35 -7.54
N PHE A 177 14.65 -17.00 -8.25
CA PHE A 177 14.74 -17.31 -9.67
C PHE A 177 14.91 -18.81 -9.93
N GLN A 178 15.58 -19.54 -9.04
CA GLN A 178 15.68 -21.00 -9.10
C GLN A 178 14.31 -21.67 -8.91
N LEU A 179 13.52 -21.19 -7.95
CA LEU A 179 12.14 -21.66 -7.73
C LEU A 179 11.25 -21.32 -8.94
N CYS A 180 11.35 -20.12 -9.51
CA CYS A 180 10.66 -19.78 -10.76
C CYS A 180 11.04 -20.75 -11.89
N LYS A 181 12.34 -21.07 -12.03
CA LYS A 181 12.80 -22.00 -13.07
C LYS A 181 12.26 -23.42 -12.87
N ARG A 182 12.15 -23.87 -11.63
CA ARG A 182 11.50 -25.15 -11.29
C ARG A 182 10.02 -25.13 -11.66
N ALA A 183 9.30 -24.04 -11.36
CA ALA A 183 7.89 -23.91 -11.66
C ALA A 183 7.57 -23.97 -13.17
N GLU A 184 8.53 -23.66 -14.06
CA GLU A 184 8.34 -23.82 -15.51
C GLU A 184 8.11 -25.29 -15.93
N ILE A 185 8.65 -26.25 -15.19
CA ILE A 185 8.66 -27.67 -15.56
C ILE A 185 7.90 -28.58 -14.59
N ASP A 186 7.55 -28.07 -13.40
CA ASP A 186 6.82 -28.78 -12.35
C ASP A 186 5.47 -28.09 -12.11
N SER A 187 4.42 -28.54 -12.80
CA SER A 187 3.10 -27.91 -12.77
C SER A 187 2.42 -27.96 -11.41
N GLU A 188 2.69 -29.00 -10.61
CA GLU A 188 2.14 -29.11 -9.25
C GLU A 188 2.83 -28.07 -8.35
N PHE A 189 4.16 -28.01 -8.40
CA PHE A 189 4.91 -26.97 -7.70
C PHE A 189 4.51 -25.58 -8.16
N ALA A 190 4.29 -25.34 -9.46
CA ALA A 190 3.86 -24.05 -9.99
C ALA A 190 2.53 -23.59 -9.36
N GLN A 191 1.56 -24.49 -9.19
CA GLN A 191 0.30 -24.18 -8.52
C GLN A 191 0.47 -23.86 -7.04
N GLN A 192 1.34 -24.60 -6.34
CA GLN A 192 1.64 -24.34 -4.93
C GLN A 192 2.37 -23.01 -4.76
N PHE A 193 3.37 -22.76 -5.61
CA PHE A 193 4.19 -21.55 -5.62
C PHE A 193 3.34 -20.30 -5.91
N ALA A 194 2.44 -20.37 -6.90
CA ALA A 194 1.53 -19.27 -7.21
C ALA A 194 0.59 -18.89 -6.04
N LYS A 195 0.13 -19.88 -5.27
CA LYS A 195 -0.68 -19.64 -4.05
C LYS A 195 0.11 -18.93 -2.96
N VAL A 196 1.35 -19.35 -2.74
CA VAL A 196 2.24 -18.76 -1.72
C VAL A 196 2.65 -17.33 -2.08
N CYS A 197 2.88 -17.04 -3.37
CA CYS A 197 3.20 -15.71 -3.85
C CYS A 197 1.99 -14.76 -3.95
N GLY A 198 0.77 -15.22 -3.62
CA GLY A 198 -0.45 -14.42 -3.76
C GLY A 198 -0.78 -14.06 -5.22
N LEU A 199 -0.27 -14.84 -6.19
CA LEU A 199 -0.45 -14.63 -7.63
C LEU A 199 -1.71 -15.30 -8.18
N THR A 200 -2.37 -16.14 -7.39
CA THR A 200 -3.72 -16.63 -7.68
C THR A 200 -4.73 -15.69 -7.06
N SER A 201 -5.68 -15.23 -7.88
CA SER A 201 -6.90 -14.54 -7.43
C SER A 201 -7.55 -15.29 -6.28
N LEU A 202 -8.03 -14.54 -5.28
CA LEU A 202 -9.10 -14.99 -4.39
C LEU A 202 -10.28 -15.53 -5.21
#